data_AF-A0A962CTT9-F1
#
_entry.id   AF-A0A962CTT9-F1
#
_cell.length_a   1.000
_cell.length_b   1.000
_cell.length_c   1.000
_cell.angle_alpha   90.00
_cell.angle_beta   90.00
_cell.angle_gamma   90.00
#
_symmetry.space_group_name_H-M   'P 1'
#
loop_
_entity.id
_entity.type
_entity.pdbx_description
1 polymer ?
#
loop_
_entity_poly.entity_id
_entity_poly.type
_entity_poly.pdbx_seq_one_letter_code
_entity_poly.pdbx_strand_id
1 'polypeptide(L)'
;MRRQQGIALVLVLWVALLMSIIAGSFALSARTESVQSRILFNKAQARFFAEAGLHRAVYELRNPDPETRWIADGRSYEMELDGAKIEIKITDESGKIDLNQANEELLVGLFASVGVEFDEALALVDKIKDWKDADEEVSLAGAEDSDYFAAGYRHGAKDAPFDTVPELIQVMDMDYELYRKIEPALTVYSGRSNINLAFAPREVLMAIDGITGQMADDYIVQRHEIQDVNTPLPILAEGYSGQLRGGGTTFSIVAKATLPNKQFAEIDATIRMGGNLQGRPFRVVRWRDNEHK
;
A
#
# COMPACT_ATOMS: atom_id res chain seq x y z
N MET A 1 -12.76 73.37 -43.94
CA MET A 1 -13.39 72.35 -43.06
C MET A 1 -12.55 71.07 -43.10
N ARG A 2 -11.72 70.83 -42.09
CA ARG A 2 -10.89 69.62 -42.02
C ARG A 2 -11.75 68.45 -41.57
N ARG A 3 -12.03 67.51 -42.48
CA ARG A 3 -12.68 66.22 -42.17
C ARG A 3 -11.66 65.34 -41.44
N GLN A 4 -11.84 65.19 -40.13
CA GLN A 4 -11.22 64.09 -39.38
C GLN A 4 -11.90 62.79 -39.79
N GLN A 5 -11.24 61.99 -40.63
CA GLN A 5 -11.77 60.68 -41.07
C GLN A 5 -10.81 59.50 -40.78
N GLY A 6 -9.74 59.70 -40.00
CA GLY A 6 -8.79 58.64 -39.62
C GLY A 6 -9.05 57.97 -38.26
N ILE A 7 -9.75 58.63 -37.34
CA ILE A 7 -9.89 58.17 -35.94
C ILE A 7 -10.87 57.01 -35.80
N ALA A 8 -11.92 56.98 -36.64
CA ALA A 8 -12.95 55.92 -36.58
C ALA A 8 -12.37 54.54 -36.89
N LEU A 9 -11.48 54.42 -37.88
CA LEU A 9 -10.82 53.16 -38.21
C LEU A 9 -9.94 52.66 -37.06
N VAL A 10 -9.18 53.56 -36.42
CA VAL A 10 -8.34 53.23 -35.27
C VAL A 10 -9.19 52.75 -34.10
N LEU A 11 -10.31 53.39 -33.79
CA LEU A 11 -11.26 52.94 -32.76
C LEU A 11 -11.84 51.56 -33.07
N VAL A 12 -12.25 51.30 -34.32
CA VAL A 12 -12.76 49.99 -34.74
C VAL A 12 -11.70 48.91 -34.58
N LEU A 13 -10.46 49.18 -35.00
CA LEU A 13 -9.36 48.24 -34.84
C LEU A 13 -9.05 47.95 -33.37
N TRP A 14 -9.12 48.97 -32.50
CA TRP A 14 -8.95 48.79 -31.05
C TRP A 14 -10.08 47.96 -30.42
N VAL A 15 -11.34 48.24 -30.78
CA VAL A 15 -12.48 47.46 -30.30
C VAL A 15 -12.39 46.01 -30.81
N ALA A 16 -12.04 45.81 -32.08
CA ALA A 16 -11.84 44.49 -32.66
C ALA A 16 -10.71 43.73 -31.94
N LEU A 17 -9.56 44.38 -31.70
CA LEU A 17 -8.44 43.79 -30.96
C LEU A 17 -8.87 43.37 -29.54
N LEU A 18 -9.56 44.24 -28.81
CA LEU A 18 -10.03 43.97 -27.46
C LEU A 18 -11.06 42.84 -27.44
N MET A 19 -12.00 42.83 -28.39
CA MET A 19 -12.95 41.72 -28.56
C MET A 19 -12.26 40.40 -28.89
N SER A 20 -11.25 40.41 -29.76
CA SER A 20 -10.46 39.21 -30.08
C SER A 20 -9.73 38.65 -28.86
N ILE A 21 -9.16 39.52 -28.01
CA ILE A 21 -8.50 39.12 -26.77
C ILE A 21 -9.50 38.47 -25.80
N ILE A 22 -10.67 39.09 -25.60
CA ILE A 22 -11.73 38.55 -24.72
C ILE A 22 -12.24 37.21 -25.26
N ALA A 23 -12.57 37.13 -26.55
CA ALA A 23 -13.04 35.91 -27.18
C ALA A 23 -11.99 34.79 -27.10
N GLY A 24 -10.72 35.10 -27.32
CA GLY A 24 -9.61 34.15 -27.17
C GLY A 24 -9.44 33.66 -25.74
N SER A 25 -9.49 34.56 -24.75
CA SER A 25 -9.42 34.21 -23.33
C SER A 25 -10.59 33.32 -22.90
N PHE A 26 -11.80 33.63 -23.34
CA PHE A 26 -12.98 32.81 -23.07
C PHE A 26 -12.86 31.40 -23.70
N ALA A 27 -12.41 31.31 -24.96
CA ALA A 27 -12.23 30.02 -25.63
C ALA A 27 -11.18 29.14 -24.94
N LEU A 28 -10.06 29.73 -24.49
CA LEU A 28 -9.04 29.01 -23.72
C LEU A 28 -9.58 28.54 -22.36
N SER A 29 -10.37 29.39 -21.69
CA SER A 29 -11.00 29.06 -20.41
C SER A 29 -11.99 27.90 -20.55
N ALA A 30 -12.91 27.97 -21.52
CA ALA A 30 -13.88 26.93 -21.80
C ALA A 30 -13.21 25.59 -22.20
N ARG A 31 -12.11 25.65 -22.97
CA ARG A 31 -11.34 24.44 -23.32
C ARG A 31 -10.70 23.81 -22.08
N THR A 32 -10.10 24.63 -21.22
CA THR A 32 -9.47 24.16 -19.98
C THR A 32 -10.49 23.49 -19.07
N GLU A 33 -11.65 24.12 -18.88
CA GLU A 33 -12.76 23.60 -18.08
C GLU A 33 -13.29 22.27 -18.62
N SER A 34 -13.46 22.15 -19.95
CA SER A 34 -13.88 20.92 -20.61
C SER A 34 -12.89 19.77 -20.39
N VAL A 35 -11.58 20.04 -20.53
CA VAL A 35 -10.53 19.06 -20.30
C VAL A 35 -10.49 18.62 -18.83
N GLN A 36 -10.57 19.56 -17.89
CA GLN A 36 -10.60 19.27 -16.45
C GLN A 36 -11.80 18.40 -16.07
N SER A 37 -13.00 18.76 -16.56
CA SER A 37 -14.22 17.99 -16.32
C SER A 37 -14.08 16.55 -16.82
N ARG A 38 -13.46 16.36 -17.98
CA ARG A 38 -13.23 15.02 -18.53
C ARG A 38 -12.21 14.22 -17.71
N ILE A 39 -11.13 14.86 -17.24
CA ILE A 39 -10.15 14.21 -16.36
C ILE A 39 -10.81 13.77 -15.05
N LEU A 40 -11.61 14.62 -14.43
CA LEU A 40 -12.34 14.30 -13.19
C LEU A 40 -13.29 13.12 -13.40
N PHE A 41 -14.07 13.14 -14.48
CA PHE A 41 -14.97 12.04 -14.82
C PHE A 41 -14.23 10.72 -15.02
N ASN A 42 -13.16 10.72 -15.80
CA ASN A 42 -12.37 9.51 -16.06
C ASN A 42 -11.66 9.01 -14.81
N LYS A 43 -11.15 9.89 -13.93
CA LYS A 43 -10.54 9.50 -12.64
C LYS A 43 -11.58 8.82 -11.74
N ALA A 44 -12.78 9.38 -11.64
CA ALA A 44 -13.88 8.77 -10.90
C ALA A 44 -14.27 7.40 -11.49
N GLN A 45 -14.36 7.31 -12.82
CA GLN A 45 -14.65 6.05 -13.51
C GLN A 45 -13.57 4.98 -13.22
N ALA A 46 -12.29 5.34 -13.36
CA ALA A 46 -11.18 4.44 -13.05
C ALA A 46 -11.22 3.99 -11.58
N ARG A 47 -11.53 4.90 -10.64
CA ARG A 47 -11.68 4.56 -9.22
C ARG A 47 -12.76 3.50 -9.00
N PHE A 48 -13.95 3.67 -9.58
CA PHE A 48 -15.01 2.67 -9.44
C PHE A 48 -14.66 1.31 -10.07
N PHE A 49 -13.88 1.29 -11.15
CA PHE A 49 -13.35 0.02 -11.67
C PHE A 49 -12.32 -0.62 -10.72
N ALA A 50 -11.47 0.18 -10.07
CA ALA A 50 -10.56 -0.34 -9.03
C ALA A 50 -11.35 -0.89 -7.83
N GLU A 51 -12.42 -0.22 -7.40
CA GLU A 51 -13.34 -0.71 -6.35
C GLU A 51 -14.02 -2.02 -6.78
N ALA A 52 -14.42 -2.14 -8.05
CA ALA A 52 -14.94 -3.39 -8.60
C ALA A 52 -13.89 -4.52 -8.51
N GLY A 53 -12.62 -4.22 -8.75
CA GLY A 53 -11.50 -5.16 -8.56
C GLY A 53 -11.35 -5.62 -7.11
N LEU A 54 -11.45 -4.70 -6.14
CA LEU A 54 -11.48 -5.03 -4.71
C LEU A 54 -12.65 -5.98 -4.38
N HIS A 55 -13.85 -5.68 -4.87
CA HIS A 55 -15.01 -6.55 -4.65
C HIS A 55 -14.87 -7.91 -5.35
N ARG A 56 -14.23 -7.96 -6.53
CA ARG A 56 -13.92 -9.22 -7.22
C ARG A 56 -12.96 -10.07 -6.39
N ALA A 57 -11.90 -9.48 -5.84
CA ALA A 57 -10.97 -10.17 -4.96
C ALA A 57 -11.70 -10.82 -3.77
N VAL A 58 -12.57 -10.08 -3.09
CA VAL A 58 -13.38 -10.62 -1.96
C VAL A 58 -14.24 -11.81 -2.38
N TYR A 59 -14.85 -11.72 -3.56
CA TYR A 59 -15.67 -12.79 -4.10
C TYR A 59 -14.82 -14.05 -4.38
N GLU A 60 -13.68 -13.88 -5.05
CA GLU A 60 -12.83 -14.99 -5.47
C GLU A 60 -12.09 -15.66 -4.32
N LEU A 61 -11.74 -14.92 -3.26
CA LEU A 61 -11.20 -15.50 -2.03
C LEU A 61 -12.20 -16.44 -1.33
N ARG A 62 -13.50 -16.27 -1.61
CA ARG A 62 -14.59 -17.10 -1.06
C ARG A 62 -15.13 -18.13 -2.04
N ASN A 63 -14.55 -18.24 -3.23
CA ASN A 63 -15.00 -19.19 -4.25
C ASN A 63 -14.97 -20.62 -3.66
N PRO A 64 -16.09 -21.34 -3.57
CA PRO A 64 -16.13 -22.65 -2.94
C PRO A 64 -15.29 -23.70 -3.68
N ASP A 65 -15.06 -23.50 -4.98
CA ASP A 65 -14.24 -24.37 -5.82
C ASP A 65 -12.74 -24.07 -5.61
N PRO A 66 -11.96 -24.99 -5.02
CA PRO A 66 -10.55 -24.78 -4.75
C PRO A 66 -9.70 -24.58 -6.02
N GLU A 67 -10.11 -25.16 -7.15
CA GLU A 67 -9.35 -25.09 -8.41
C GLU A 67 -9.41 -23.70 -9.06
N THR A 68 -10.47 -22.95 -8.77
CA THR A 68 -10.70 -21.61 -9.33
C THR A 68 -10.61 -20.50 -8.28
N ARG A 69 -10.40 -20.84 -7.01
CA ARG A 69 -10.22 -19.89 -5.91
C ARG A 69 -8.90 -19.14 -6.06
N TRP A 70 -8.97 -17.82 -5.88
CA TRP A 70 -7.76 -17.00 -5.87
C TRP A 70 -6.93 -17.19 -4.59
N ILE A 71 -5.61 -17.14 -4.75
CA ILE A 71 -4.60 -17.31 -3.71
C ILE A 71 -4.04 -15.93 -3.35
N ALA A 72 -3.96 -15.65 -2.06
CA ALA A 72 -3.55 -14.35 -1.52
C ALA A 72 -2.04 -14.25 -1.25
N ASP A 73 -1.21 -14.66 -2.21
CA ASP A 73 0.26 -14.73 -2.07
C ASP A 73 1.02 -13.65 -2.87
N GLY A 74 0.31 -12.56 -3.20
CA GLY A 74 0.81 -11.42 -3.95
C GLY A 74 0.83 -11.60 -5.46
N ARG A 75 0.38 -12.75 -6.00
CA ARG A 75 0.27 -12.94 -7.46
C ARG A 75 -0.74 -11.99 -8.09
N SER A 76 -0.55 -11.71 -9.38
CA SER A 76 -1.39 -10.78 -10.13
C SER A 76 -2.56 -11.50 -10.80
N TYR A 77 -3.75 -10.94 -10.64
CA TYR A 77 -4.96 -11.35 -11.33
C TYR A 77 -5.43 -10.23 -12.24
N GLU A 78 -5.79 -10.55 -13.47
CA GLU A 78 -6.28 -9.58 -14.44
C GLU A 78 -7.73 -9.85 -14.81
N MET A 79 -8.49 -8.76 -14.99
CA MET A 79 -9.82 -8.82 -15.59
C MET A 79 -10.07 -7.59 -16.47
N GLU A 80 -11.01 -7.72 -17.39
CA GLU A 80 -11.50 -6.60 -18.21
C GLU A 80 -12.98 -6.35 -17.92
N LEU A 81 -13.35 -5.08 -17.73
CA LEU A 81 -14.72 -4.65 -17.53
C LEU A 81 -14.98 -3.35 -18.30
N ASP A 82 -15.92 -3.37 -19.23
CA ASP A 82 -16.27 -2.23 -20.09
C ASP A 82 -15.06 -1.53 -20.75
N GLY A 83 -14.07 -2.33 -21.19
CA GLY A 83 -12.83 -1.87 -21.81
C GLY A 83 -11.78 -1.32 -20.83
N ALA A 84 -12.08 -1.27 -19.52
CA ALA A 84 -11.10 -0.99 -18.49
C ALA A 84 -10.36 -2.28 -18.10
N LYS A 85 -9.02 -2.22 -18.08
CA LYS A 85 -8.17 -3.30 -17.58
C LYS A 85 -7.97 -3.15 -16.09
N ILE A 86 -8.24 -4.20 -15.32
CA ILE A 86 -8.14 -4.19 -13.86
C ILE A 86 -7.09 -5.23 -13.45
N GLU A 87 -6.02 -4.78 -12.83
CA GLU A 87 -4.98 -5.61 -12.22
C GLU A 87 -5.23 -5.67 -10.71
N ILE A 88 -5.18 -6.87 -10.13
CA ILE A 88 -5.52 -7.13 -8.73
C ILE A 88 -4.42 -7.97 -8.10
N LYS A 89 -3.84 -7.50 -6.99
CA LYS A 89 -2.91 -8.25 -6.15
C LYS A 89 -3.48 -8.39 -4.76
N ILE A 90 -3.39 -9.60 -4.21
CA ILE A 90 -3.93 -9.93 -2.89
C ILE A 90 -2.82 -10.53 -2.06
N THR A 91 -2.60 -9.98 -0.87
CA THR A 91 -1.66 -10.50 0.12
C THR A 91 -2.40 -10.80 1.42
N ASP A 92 -2.32 -12.04 1.89
CA ASP A 92 -2.79 -12.41 3.22
C ASP A 92 -1.87 -11.79 4.28
N GLU A 93 -2.45 -11.08 5.25
CA GLU A 93 -1.67 -10.41 6.30
C GLU A 93 -0.91 -11.38 7.20
N SER A 94 -1.24 -12.68 7.20
CA SER A 94 -0.44 -13.71 7.87
C SER A 94 0.94 -13.92 7.26
N GLY A 95 1.17 -13.46 6.02
CA GLY A 95 2.49 -13.43 5.40
C GLY A 95 3.36 -12.25 5.85
N LYS A 96 2.80 -11.24 6.54
CA LYS A 96 3.51 -10.04 6.97
C LYS A 96 3.95 -10.12 8.42
N ILE A 97 4.95 -9.32 8.78
CA ILE A 97 5.51 -9.22 10.13
C ILE A 97 4.59 -8.30 10.95
N ASP A 98 3.99 -8.83 12.03
CA ASP A 98 3.07 -8.05 12.87
C ASP A 98 3.84 -7.27 13.93
N LEU A 99 3.85 -5.94 13.87
CA LEU A 99 4.57 -5.07 14.80
C LEU A 99 4.24 -5.36 16.28
N ASN A 100 2.99 -5.76 16.54
CA ASN A 100 2.53 -5.99 17.90
C ASN A 100 2.94 -7.37 18.44
N GLN A 101 3.21 -8.35 17.57
CA GLN A 101 3.39 -9.76 17.97
C GLN A 101 4.72 -10.38 17.53
N ALA A 102 5.41 -9.78 16.56
CA ALA A 102 6.59 -10.34 15.92
C ALA A 102 7.75 -10.57 16.89
N ASN A 103 8.53 -11.59 16.56
CA ASN A 103 9.78 -11.93 17.22
C ASN A 103 10.83 -10.85 16.91
N GLU A 104 11.67 -10.50 17.89
CA GLU A 104 12.76 -9.53 17.70
C GLU A 104 13.70 -9.94 16.56
N GLU A 105 14.07 -11.22 16.47
CA GLU A 105 14.93 -11.77 15.41
C GLU A 105 14.42 -11.44 14.00
N LEU A 106 13.11 -11.48 13.80
CA LEU A 106 12.50 -11.23 12.49
C LEU A 106 12.48 -9.73 12.15
N LEU A 107 12.32 -8.86 13.15
CA LEU A 107 12.42 -7.42 12.96
C LEU A 107 13.87 -7.00 12.69
N VAL A 108 14.83 -7.56 13.44
CA VAL A 108 16.27 -7.35 13.19
C VAL A 108 16.63 -7.79 11.76
N GLY A 109 16.20 -8.99 11.36
CA GLY A 109 16.41 -9.49 10.01
C GLY A 109 15.78 -8.60 8.94
N LEU A 110 14.60 -8.01 9.19
CA LEU A 110 13.98 -7.06 8.28
C LEU A 110 14.83 -5.80 8.09
N PHE A 111 15.34 -5.21 9.18
CA PHE A 111 16.23 -4.06 9.11
C PHE A 111 17.55 -4.40 8.38
N ALA A 112 18.15 -5.55 8.70
CA ALA A 112 19.35 -6.03 8.02
C ALA A 112 19.12 -6.22 6.51
N SER A 113 17.94 -6.73 6.10
CA SER A 113 17.59 -6.96 4.70
C SER A 113 17.59 -5.68 3.84
N VAL A 114 17.43 -4.51 4.47
CA VAL A 114 17.43 -3.19 3.81
C VAL A 114 18.74 -2.41 4.04
N GLY A 115 19.76 -3.06 4.60
CA GLY A 115 21.11 -2.55 4.77
C GLY A 115 21.38 -1.81 6.07
N VAL A 116 20.55 -2.00 7.11
CA VAL A 116 20.84 -1.50 8.45
C VAL A 116 21.85 -2.42 9.13
N GLU A 117 22.87 -1.84 9.76
CA GLU A 117 23.88 -2.62 10.49
C GLU A 117 23.27 -3.31 11.72
N PHE A 118 23.82 -4.46 12.12
CA PHE A 118 23.22 -5.32 13.14
C PHE A 118 22.95 -4.61 14.47
N ASP A 119 23.92 -3.82 14.97
CA ASP A 119 23.77 -3.08 16.23
C ASP A 119 22.71 -1.97 16.14
N GLU A 120 22.58 -1.32 14.98
CA GLU A 120 21.55 -0.32 14.73
C GLU A 120 20.16 -0.95 14.62
N ALA A 121 20.07 -2.12 13.97
CA ALA A 121 18.84 -2.89 13.87
C ALA A 121 18.34 -3.33 15.26
N LEU A 122 19.24 -3.79 16.14
CA LEU A 122 18.91 -4.12 17.53
C LEU A 122 18.38 -2.89 18.28
N ALA A 123 19.05 -1.74 18.17
CA ALA A 123 18.61 -0.51 18.82
C ALA A 123 17.22 -0.05 18.33
N LEU A 124 16.93 -0.17 17.03
CA LEU A 124 15.60 0.15 16.50
C LEU A 124 14.54 -0.82 17.02
N VAL A 125 14.85 -2.11 17.17
CA VAL A 125 13.92 -3.11 17.71
C VAL A 125 13.63 -2.86 19.19
N ASP A 126 14.64 -2.51 19.99
CA ASP A 126 14.45 -2.10 21.40
C ASP A 126 13.52 -0.89 21.49
N LYS A 127 13.70 0.14 20.65
CA LYS A 127 12.81 1.31 20.63
C LYS A 127 11.39 0.99 20.15
N ILE A 128 11.22 0.04 19.24
CA ILE A 128 9.89 -0.43 18.81
C ILE A 128 9.19 -1.17 19.96
N LYS A 129 9.95 -1.86 20.79
CA LYS A 129 9.44 -2.59 21.95
C LYS A 129 8.99 -1.63 23.05
N ASP A 130 9.87 -0.74 23.49
CA ASP A 130 9.58 0.29 24.50
C ASP A 130 8.45 1.23 24.01
N TRP A 131 8.35 1.47 22.69
CA TRP A 131 7.22 2.25 22.16
C TRP A 131 5.84 1.66 22.48
N LYS A 132 5.73 0.33 22.62
CA LYS A 132 4.44 -0.40 22.65
C LYS A 132 4.13 -1.15 23.93
N ASP A 133 5.10 -1.43 24.79
CA ASP A 133 4.84 -2.01 26.11
C ASP A 133 4.22 -0.95 27.02
N ALA A 134 3.91 -1.29 28.27
CA ALA A 134 3.11 -0.42 29.14
C ALA A 134 3.84 -0.07 30.45
N ASP A 135 5.10 -0.47 30.54
CA ASP A 135 5.97 -0.11 31.65
C ASP A 135 6.82 1.12 31.25
N GLU A 136 7.66 1.60 32.16
CA GLU A 136 8.54 2.75 31.93
C GLU A 136 10.02 2.30 31.92
N GLU A 137 10.27 0.99 31.71
CA GLU A 137 11.60 0.41 31.80
C GLU A 137 12.32 0.44 30.45
N VAL A 138 13.28 1.35 30.33
CA VAL A 138 14.09 1.49 29.11
C VAL A 138 14.92 0.23 28.84
N SER A 139 14.72 -0.38 27.67
CA SER A 139 15.55 -1.48 27.16
C SER A 139 17.01 -1.02 26.91
N LEU A 140 17.95 -1.95 26.69
CA LEU A 140 19.39 -1.63 26.62
C LEU A 140 19.72 -0.50 25.63
N ALA A 141 19.09 -0.50 24.45
CA ALA A 141 19.19 0.58 23.46
C ALA A 141 17.82 1.17 23.12
N GLY A 142 16.86 1.02 24.04
CA GLY A 142 15.48 1.49 23.91
C GLY A 142 15.31 2.97 24.21
N ALA A 143 14.05 3.41 24.33
CA ALA A 143 13.72 4.81 24.59
C ALA A 143 12.30 4.95 25.14
N GLU A 144 12.19 5.69 26.25
CA GLU A 144 10.91 6.04 26.88
C GLU A 144 10.63 7.54 26.80
N ASP A 145 9.48 7.98 27.30
CA ASP A 145 9.04 9.38 27.34
C ASP A 145 10.16 10.40 27.58
N SER A 146 11.00 10.18 28.61
CA SER A 146 12.10 11.07 28.94
C SER A 146 13.13 11.21 27.83
N ASP A 147 13.44 10.12 27.13
CA ASP A 147 14.41 10.08 26.03
C ASP A 147 13.83 10.82 24.82
N TYR A 148 12.55 10.59 24.50
CA TYR A 148 11.86 11.31 23.42
C TYR A 148 11.89 12.81 23.64
N PHE A 149 11.53 13.29 24.84
CA PHE A 149 11.57 14.71 25.15
C PHE A 149 13.00 15.28 25.15
N ALA A 150 13.99 14.52 25.64
CA ALA A 150 15.39 14.92 25.60
C ALA A 150 15.93 15.03 24.17
N ALA A 151 15.47 14.18 23.26
CA ALA A 151 15.78 14.21 21.83
C ALA A 151 14.96 15.29 21.07
N GLY A 152 14.06 16.02 21.73
CA GLY A 152 13.30 17.13 21.15
C GLY A 152 11.98 16.76 20.49
N TYR A 153 11.50 15.52 20.68
CA TYR A 153 10.17 15.11 20.27
C TYR A 153 9.12 15.81 21.14
N ARG A 154 7.92 16.02 20.58
CA ARG A 154 6.78 16.67 21.27
C ARG A 154 5.83 15.69 21.96
N HIS A 155 6.18 14.42 21.92
CA HIS A 155 5.44 13.28 22.41
C HIS A 155 6.46 12.31 23.01
N GLY A 156 5.99 11.40 23.85
CA GLY A 156 6.76 10.28 24.35
C GLY A 156 6.45 8.99 23.61
N ALA A 157 6.78 7.86 24.24
CA ALA A 157 6.36 6.55 23.78
C ALA A 157 4.83 6.44 23.84
N LYS A 158 4.26 5.45 23.13
CA LYS A 158 2.79 5.32 23.06
C LYS A 158 2.22 4.56 24.25
N ASP A 159 3.05 3.73 24.87
CA ASP A 159 2.72 2.79 25.93
C ASP A 159 1.55 1.86 25.59
N ALA A 160 1.40 1.57 24.30
CA ALA A 160 0.30 0.79 23.77
C ALA A 160 0.62 0.17 22.40
N PRO A 161 -0.05 -0.94 22.02
CA PRO A 161 0.07 -1.53 20.70
C PRO A 161 -0.13 -0.53 19.56
N PHE A 162 0.58 -0.75 18.45
CA PHE A 162 0.39 -0.02 17.19
C PHE A 162 -1.03 -0.21 16.69
N ASP A 163 -1.74 0.90 16.39
CA ASP A 163 -3.05 0.84 15.73
C ASP A 163 -2.88 0.77 14.21
N THR A 164 -1.79 1.36 13.70
CA THR A 164 -1.46 1.43 12.30
C THR A 164 0.06 1.32 12.07
N VAL A 165 0.48 0.73 10.94
CA VAL A 165 1.90 0.65 10.56
C VAL A 165 2.59 2.03 10.47
N PRO A 166 1.97 3.12 9.95
CA PRO A 166 2.59 4.44 9.89
C PRO A 166 2.98 5.06 11.23
N GLU A 167 2.44 4.60 12.34
CA GLU A 167 2.89 5.05 13.67
C GLU A 167 4.37 4.75 13.89
N LEU A 168 4.95 3.78 13.18
CA LEU A 168 6.37 3.46 13.25
C LEU A 168 7.27 4.67 12.96
N ILE A 169 6.83 5.64 12.16
CA ILE A 169 7.57 6.89 11.89
C ILE A 169 7.76 7.74 13.15
N GLN A 170 6.94 7.55 14.17
CA GLN A 170 7.04 8.27 15.44
C GLN A 170 8.05 7.62 16.41
N VAL A 171 8.46 6.37 16.15
CA VAL A 171 9.50 5.72 16.95
C VAL A 171 10.82 6.46 16.77
N MET A 172 11.51 6.71 17.89
CA MET A 172 12.77 7.44 17.89
C MET A 172 13.79 6.83 16.92
N ASP A 173 14.47 7.70 16.17
CA ASP A 173 15.47 7.36 15.15
C ASP A 173 14.94 6.57 13.95
N MET A 174 13.62 6.41 13.80
CA MET A 174 13.04 5.87 12.57
C MET A 174 13.10 6.90 11.44
N ASP A 175 14.00 6.66 10.48
CA ASP A 175 14.09 7.49 9.29
C ASP A 175 12.96 7.19 8.27
N TYR A 176 12.51 8.20 7.54
CA TYR A 176 11.43 8.05 6.56
C TYR A 176 11.84 7.17 5.37
N GLU A 177 13.09 7.24 4.90
CA GLU A 177 13.57 6.37 3.82
C GLU A 177 13.65 4.91 4.28
N LEU A 178 14.08 4.69 5.52
CA LEU A 178 14.06 3.37 6.13
C LEU A 178 12.62 2.83 6.24
N TYR A 179 11.71 3.61 6.82
CA TYR A 179 10.28 3.27 6.93
C TYR A 179 9.68 2.87 5.58
N ARG A 180 9.92 3.64 4.50
CA ARG A 180 9.39 3.33 3.17
C ARG A 180 9.86 1.99 2.62
N LYS A 181 11.08 1.56 2.95
CA LYS A 181 11.62 0.28 2.49
C LYS A 181 10.99 -0.91 3.24
N ILE A 182 10.70 -0.75 4.53
CA ILE A 182 10.20 -1.84 5.38
C ILE A 182 8.67 -1.90 5.46
N GLU A 183 7.96 -0.79 5.22
CA GLU A 183 6.49 -0.72 5.30
C GLU A 183 5.77 -1.86 4.56
N PRO A 184 6.17 -2.28 3.34
CA PRO A 184 5.48 -3.37 2.63
C PRO A 184 5.51 -4.71 3.37
N ALA A 185 6.50 -4.93 4.24
CA ALA A 185 6.68 -6.15 5.01
C ALA A 185 5.85 -6.21 6.30
N LEU A 186 5.32 -5.07 6.75
CA LEU A 186 4.77 -4.89 8.09
C LEU A 186 3.23 -4.90 8.11
N THR A 187 2.68 -5.33 9.23
CA THR A 187 1.25 -5.28 9.54
C THR A 187 1.02 -5.06 11.04
N VAL A 188 -0.23 -4.81 11.41
CA VAL A 188 -0.75 -4.83 12.79
C VAL A 188 -1.97 -5.75 12.90
N TYR A 189 -2.25 -6.54 11.86
CA TYR A 189 -3.53 -7.23 11.68
C TYR A 189 -3.43 -8.76 11.62
N SER A 190 -2.23 -9.34 11.68
CA SER A 190 -2.07 -10.79 11.56
C SER A 190 -2.33 -11.49 12.89
N GLY A 191 -1.97 -10.85 14.01
CA GLY A 191 -2.06 -11.41 15.35
C GLY A 191 -1.12 -12.60 15.56
N ARG A 192 -0.05 -12.72 14.76
CA ARG A 192 0.90 -13.83 14.80
C ARG A 192 2.31 -13.34 15.08
N SER A 193 3.06 -14.10 15.86
CA SER A 193 4.48 -13.88 16.07
C SER A 193 5.33 -14.35 14.88
N ASN A 194 4.96 -15.50 14.31
CA ASN A 194 5.63 -16.07 13.14
C ASN A 194 4.88 -15.74 11.83
N ILE A 195 5.65 -15.70 10.74
CA ILE A 195 5.15 -15.46 9.38
C ILE A 195 4.68 -16.73 8.69
N ASN A 196 3.73 -16.58 7.77
CA ASN A 196 3.32 -17.65 6.86
C ASN A 196 4.05 -17.52 5.52
N LEU A 197 5.01 -18.41 5.26
CA LEU A 197 5.80 -18.45 4.02
C LEU A 197 4.92 -18.58 2.75
N ALA A 198 3.74 -19.18 2.87
CA ALA A 198 2.79 -19.31 1.76
C ALA A 198 2.32 -17.96 1.21
N PHE A 199 2.35 -16.91 2.03
CA PHE A 199 1.82 -15.59 1.68
C PHE A 199 2.83 -14.46 1.90
N ALA A 200 4.02 -14.78 2.40
CA ALA A 200 5.05 -13.80 2.69
C ALA A 200 5.48 -13.04 1.42
N PRO A 201 5.47 -11.70 1.44
CA PRO A 201 6.04 -10.90 0.36
C PRO A 201 7.57 -10.99 0.38
N ARG A 202 8.19 -10.52 -0.69
CA ARG A 202 9.64 -10.60 -0.91
C ARG A 202 10.44 -10.03 0.26
N GLU A 203 10.02 -8.87 0.77
CA GLU A 203 10.68 -8.15 1.85
C GLU A 203 10.68 -8.96 3.15
N VAL A 204 9.60 -9.71 3.41
CA VAL A 204 9.50 -10.58 4.59
C VAL A 204 10.35 -11.83 4.44
N LEU A 205 10.42 -12.41 3.24
CA LEU A 205 11.29 -13.56 2.98
C LEU A 205 12.77 -13.21 3.18
N MET A 206 13.18 -12.02 2.75
CA MET A 206 14.54 -11.51 2.94
C MET A 206 14.87 -11.14 4.40
N ALA A 207 13.85 -11.02 5.26
CA ALA A 207 14.06 -10.82 6.69
C ALA A 207 14.48 -12.10 7.42
N ILE A 208 14.36 -13.26 6.77
CA ILE A 208 14.79 -14.55 7.32
C ILE A 208 16.30 -14.69 7.14
N ASP A 209 17.01 -15.03 8.21
CA ASP A 209 18.45 -15.23 8.17
C ASP A 209 18.86 -16.25 7.11
N GLY A 210 19.93 -15.93 6.38
CA GLY A 210 20.44 -16.74 5.26
C GLY A 210 19.62 -16.70 3.97
N ILE A 211 18.50 -15.98 3.90
CA ILE A 211 17.70 -15.87 2.67
C ILE A 211 18.14 -14.66 1.83
N THR A 212 18.73 -14.95 0.68
CA THR A 212 19.09 -13.91 -0.30
C THR A 212 17.88 -13.44 -1.10
N GLY A 213 17.97 -12.26 -1.70
CA GLY A 213 16.94 -11.76 -2.62
C GLY A 213 16.64 -12.74 -3.78
N GLN A 214 17.67 -13.38 -4.34
CA GLN A 214 17.48 -14.37 -5.40
C GLN A 214 16.71 -15.59 -4.91
N MET A 215 17.00 -16.10 -3.70
CA MET A 215 16.27 -17.22 -3.11
C MET A 215 14.80 -16.86 -2.87
N ALA A 216 14.52 -15.65 -2.38
CA ALA A 216 13.16 -15.16 -2.20
C ALA A 216 12.41 -15.05 -3.54
N ASP A 217 13.07 -14.50 -4.57
CA ASP A 217 12.50 -14.34 -5.90
C ASP A 217 12.20 -15.70 -6.55
N ASP A 218 13.14 -16.65 -6.50
CA ASP A 218 12.97 -18.01 -7.03
C ASP A 218 11.85 -18.76 -6.30
N TYR A 219 11.76 -18.60 -4.97
CA TYR A 219 10.69 -19.17 -4.17
C TYR A 219 9.31 -18.61 -4.56
N ILE A 220 9.20 -17.30 -4.74
CA ILE A 220 7.94 -16.65 -5.13
C ILE A 220 7.50 -17.14 -6.52
N VAL A 221 8.43 -17.20 -7.48
CA VAL A 221 8.14 -17.71 -8.83
C VAL A 221 7.60 -19.14 -8.76
N GLN A 222 8.30 -20.04 -8.06
CA GLN A 222 7.86 -21.43 -7.93
C GLN A 222 6.52 -21.56 -7.18
N ARG A 223 6.30 -20.75 -6.14
CA ARG A 223 5.05 -20.70 -5.39
C ARG A 223 3.88 -20.24 -6.26
N HIS A 224 4.09 -19.27 -7.15
CA HIS A 224 3.04 -18.73 -8.02
C HIS A 224 2.58 -19.72 -9.10
N GLU A 225 3.42 -20.69 -9.48
CA GLU A 225 3.03 -21.80 -10.38
C GLU A 225 2.04 -22.78 -9.73
N ILE A 226 1.94 -22.78 -8.40
CA ILE A 226 1.01 -23.66 -7.68
C ILE A 226 -0.41 -23.09 -7.77
N GLN A 227 -1.32 -23.90 -8.31
CA GLN A 227 -2.77 -23.61 -8.37
C GLN A 227 -3.55 -24.43 -7.34
N ASP A 228 -3.19 -25.70 -7.13
CA ASP A 228 -3.81 -26.53 -6.11
C ASP A 228 -3.17 -26.27 -4.73
N VAL A 229 -3.98 -25.74 -3.80
CA VAL A 229 -3.62 -25.45 -2.41
C VAL A 229 -3.16 -26.68 -1.60
N ASN A 230 -3.39 -27.90 -2.10
CA ASN A 230 -2.91 -29.14 -1.51
C ASN A 230 -1.48 -29.49 -1.92
N THR A 231 -0.95 -28.81 -2.93
CA THR A 231 0.44 -29.00 -3.37
C THR A 231 1.40 -28.45 -2.30
N PRO A 232 2.44 -29.21 -1.91
CA PRO A 232 3.47 -28.70 -1.01
C PRO A 232 4.15 -27.45 -1.58
N LEU A 233 4.53 -26.51 -0.70
CA LEU A 233 5.31 -25.36 -1.13
C LEU A 233 6.71 -25.79 -1.58
N PRO A 234 7.35 -25.03 -2.48
CA PRO A 234 8.78 -25.19 -2.74
C PRO A 234 9.58 -25.02 -1.45
N ILE A 235 10.78 -25.57 -1.41
CA ILE A 235 11.70 -25.40 -0.27
C ILE A 235 12.39 -24.06 -0.47
N LEU A 236 12.27 -23.15 0.51
CA LEU A 236 12.93 -21.84 0.46
C LEU A 236 14.43 -21.97 0.75
N ALA A 237 14.78 -22.70 1.81
CA ALA A 237 16.12 -23.09 2.22
C ALA A 237 16.04 -24.31 3.15
N GLU A 238 17.18 -24.90 3.55
CA GLU A 238 17.19 -26.02 4.50
C GLU A 238 16.39 -25.66 5.76
N GLY A 239 15.37 -26.46 6.08
CA GLY A 239 14.49 -26.24 7.24
C GLY A 239 13.28 -25.33 7.00
N TYR A 240 13.22 -24.58 5.90
CA TYR A 240 12.10 -23.69 5.58
C TYR A 240 11.17 -24.32 4.53
N SER A 241 10.07 -24.91 5.00
CA SER A 241 9.02 -25.52 4.17
C SER A 241 7.63 -25.22 4.74
N GLY A 242 6.58 -25.44 3.95
CA GLY A 242 5.20 -25.22 4.39
C GLY A 242 4.16 -25.73 3.41
N GLN A 243 2.91 -25.31 3.63
CA GLN A 243 1.76 -25.63 2.77
C GLN A 243 0.97 -24.35 2.48
N LEU A 244 0.26 -24.30 1.35
CA LEU A 244 -0.72 -23.25 1.01
C LEU A 244 -2.01 -23.39 1.85
N ARG A 245 -1.86 -23.65 3.15
CA ARG A 245 -2.94 -23.78 4.13
C ARG A 245 -2.59 -22.95 5.37
N GLY A 246 -3.62 -22.53 6.12
CA GLY A 246 -3.41 -21.78 7.37
C GLY A 246 -3.22 -20.27 7.19
N GLY A 247 -3.79 -19.70 6.11
CA GLY A 247 -3.92 -18.25 5.94
C GLY A 247 -4.77 -17.59 7.03
N GLY A 248 -4.76 -16.26 7.03
CA GLY A 248 -5.53 -15.42 7.93
C GLY A 248 -6.94 -15.12 7.43
N THR A 249 -7.60 -14.20 8.11
CA THR A 249 -8.87 -13.60 7.68
C THR A 249 -8.71 -12.15 7.24
N THR A 250 -7.51 -11.59 7.34
CA THR A 250 -7.21 -10.21 6.94
C THR A 250 -6.34 -10.22 5.70
N PHE A 251 -6.70 -9.40 4.70
CA PHE A 251 -6.03 -9.35 3.39
C PHE A 251 -5.77 -7.90 3.00
N SER A 252 -4.58 -7.60 2.49
CA SER A 252 -4.33 -6.38 1.72
C SER A 252 -4.58 -6.64 0.24
N ILE A 253 -5.34 -5.74 -0.38
CA ILE A 253 -5.74 -5.83 -1.79
C ILE A 253 -5.34 -4.53 -2.47
N VAL A 254 -4.49 -4.66 -3.49
CA VAL A 254 -4.14 -3.58 -4.40
C VAL A 254 -4.90 -3.83 -5.71
N ALA A 255 -5.80 -2.93 -6.07
CA ALA A 255 -6.56 -2.99 -7.31
C ALA A 255 -6.29 -1.74 -8.15
N LYS A 256 -5.77 -1.93 -9.35
CA LYS A 256 -5.46 -0.86 -10.30
C LYS A 256 -6.29 -1.01 -11.55
N ALA A 257 -7.13 -0.01 -11.85
CA ALA A 257 -7.92 0.01 -13.06
C ALA A 257 -7.39 1.05 -14.04
N THR A 258 -7.15 0.64 -15.28
CA THR A 258 -6.66 1.47 -16.38
C THR A 258 -7.69 1.53 -17.50
N LEU A 259 -8.17 2.74 -17.79
CA LEU A 259 -9.12 3.02 -18.86
C LEU A 259 -8.47 2.95 -20.26
N PRO A 260 -9.25 2.85 -21.36
CA PRO A 260 -8.73 2.86 -22.72
C PRO A 260 -7.85 4.08 -23.06
N ASN A 261 -8.14 5.23 -22.43
CA ASN A 261 -7.39 6.47 -22.58
C ASN A 261 -6.10 6.54 -21.71
N LYS A 262 -5.71 5.42 -21.09
CA LYS A 262 -4.53 5.25 -20.22
C LYS A 262 -4.59 5.95 -18.86
N GLN A 263 -5.69 6.63 -18.54
CA GLN A 263 -5.90 7.10 -17.18
C GLN A 263 -6.19 5.93 -16.26
N PHE A 264 -5.66 5.98 -15.05
CA PHE A 264 -5.82 4.91 -14.08
C PHE A 264 -6.16 5.46 -12.69
N ALA A 265 -6.68 4.56 -11.85
CA ALA A 265 -6.78 4.75 -10.42
C ALA A 265 -6.32 3.45 -9.73
N GLU A 266 -5.71 3.58 -8.57
CA GLU A 266 -5.25 2.47 -7.75
C GLU A 266 -5.80 2.62 -6.34
N ILE A 267 -6.31 1.52 -5.80
CA ILE A 267 -6.81 1.41 -4.44
C ILE A 267 -5.94 0.41 -3.71
N ASP A 268 -5.44 0.79 -2.54
CA ASP A 268 -4.77 -0.07 -1.58
C ASP A 268 -5.63 -0.15 -0.31
N ALA A 269 -6.26 -1.30 -0.10
CA ALA A 269 -7.16 -1.51 1.03
C ALA A 269 -6.81 -2.79 1.79
N THR A 270 -6.80 -2.70 3.12
CA THR A 270 -6.76 -3.88 3.98
C THR A 270 -8.17 -4.16 4.47
N ILE A 271 -8.61 -5.39 4.28
CA ILE A 271 -9.92 -5.87 4.66
C ILE A 271 -9.81 -7.02 5.66
N ARG A 272 -10.80 -7.16 6.53
CA ARG A 272 -11.01 -8.34 7.36
C ARG A 272 -12.27 -9.05 6.89
N MET A 273 -12.11 -10.30 6.49
CA MET A 273 -13.18 -11.21 6.10
C MET A 273 -13.94 -11.68 7.34
N GLY A 274 -15.24 -11.90 7.17
CA GLY A 274 -16.13 -12.30 8.25
C GLY A 274 -17.25 -11.30 8.44
N GLY A 275 -18.48 -11.83 8.53
CA GLY A 275 -19.67 -11.02 8.75
C GLY A 275 -19.89 -10.71 10.22
N ASN A 276 -20.19 -9.45 10.50
CA ASN A 276 -20.88 -9.05 11.72
C ASN A 276 -22.36 -9.49 11.64
N LEU A 277 -23.07 -9.43 12.77
CA LEU A 277 -24.52 -9.72 12.88
C LEU A 277 -25.41 -8.98 11.85
N GLN A 278 -24.86 -7.98 11.15
CA GLN A 278 -25.51 -7.17 10.12
C GLN A 278 -25.30 -7.68 8.68
N GLY A 279 -24.57 -8.78 8.46
CA GLY A 279 -24.52 -9.48 7.17
C GLY A 279 -23.56 -8.92 6.11
N ARG A 280 -22.61 -8.04 6.46
CA ARG A 280 -21.58 -7.59 5.49
C ARG A 280 -20.54 -8.70 5.26
N PRO A 281 -20.09 -8.97 4.02
CA PRO A 281 -19.14 -10.06 3.76
C PRO A 281 -17.72 -9.78 4.28
N PHE A 282 -17.34 -8.50 4.46
CA PHE A 282 -16.05 -8.06 4.96
C PHE A 282 -16.15 -6.66 5.59
N ARG A 283 -15.10 -6.24 6.30
CA ARG A 283 -14.90 -4.87 6.81
C ARG A 283 -13.58 -4.32 6.30
N VAL A 284 -13.57 -3.10 5.80
CA VAL A 284 -12.33 -2.36 5.51
C VAL A 284 -11.73 -1.88 6.84
N VAL A 285 -10.48 -2.24 7.11
CA VAL A 285 -9.73 -1.80 8.30
C VAL A 285 -8.68 -0.75 7.96
N ARG A 286 -8.26 -0.67 6.70
CA ARG A 286 -7.40 0.39 6.16
C ARG A 286 -7.78 0.70 4.72
N TRP A 287 -7.75 1.97 4.36
CA TRP A 287 -8.02 2.45 3.01
C TRP A 287 -7.01 3.52 2.62
N ARG A 288 -6.38 3.37 1.44
CA ARG A 288 -5.50 4.37 0.83
C ARG A 288 -5.91 4.57 -0.63
N ASP A 289 -6.27 5.81 -0.94
CA ASP A 289 -6.39 6.26 -2.32
C ASP A 289 -4.99 6.69 -2.79
N ASN A 290 -4.29 5.85 -3.54
CA ASN A 290 -2.98 6.18 -4.12
C ASN A 290 -3.16 7.15 -5.29
N GLU A 291 -3.65 8.36 -5.03
CA GLU A 291 -3.85 9.38 -6.07
C GLU A 291 -2.54 10.01 -6.57
N HIS A 292 -1.40 9.68 -5.95
CA HIS A 292 -0.10 10.36 -6.15
C HIS A 292 1.12 9.42 -6.10
N LYS A 293 1.23 8.47 -7.04
CA LYS A 293 2.54 7.96 -7.49
C LYS A 293 2.82 8.46 -8.90
#